data_AF-A0A832S483-F1
#
_entry.id   AF-A0A832S483-F1
#
_cell.length_a   1.000
_cell.length_b   1.000
_cell.length_c   1.000
_cell.angle_alpha   90.00
_cell.angle_beta   90.00
_cell.angle_gamma   90.00
#
_symmetry.space_group_name_H-M   'P 1'
#
loop_
_entity.id
_entity.type
_entity.pdbx_description
1 polymer ?
#
loop_
_entity_poly.entity_id
_entity_poly.type
_entity_poly.pdbx_seq_one_letter_code
_entity_poly.pdbx_strand_id
1 'polypeptide(L)'
;IDTLGVLISAGIASIFGISLAILPVLVLLVLLAVYDAISVYRTKHMITLAEGVLETRAPIMVVVPKRKDYSFRKEGLQIAEGEERGAFVMGMGDLIMPSILVVSSHVFVDAPPAIWVLSAPTLGAMIGSLAGFAVLLYFVNRGNPQAGLPPLNGGAIAGFLIGAALAGSFGWLSL
;
A
#
# COMPACT_ATOMS: atom_id res chain seq x y z
N ILE A 1 -16.66 9.73 -4.06
CA ILE A 1 -16.45 8.30 -3.76
C ILE A 1 -15.03 8.11 -3.23
N ASP A 2 -14.04 8.68 -3.92
CA ASP A 2 -12.62 8.63 -3.55
C ASP A 2 -12.32 9.20 -2.16
N THR A 3 -12.92 10.33 -1.79
CA THR A 3 -12.80 10.92 -0.44
C THR A 3 -13.30 10.01 0.67
N LEU A 4 -14.40 9.27 0.43
CA LEU A 4 -14.93 8.31 1.39
C LEU A 4 -14.01 7.09 1.52
N GLY A 5 -13.47 6.60 0.40
CA GLY A 5 -12.49 5.50 0.39
C GLY A 5 -11.20 5.86 1.14
N VAL A 6 -10.69 7.07 0.95
CA VAL A 6 -9.53 7.59 1.70
C VAL A 6 -9.86 7.72 3.19
N LEU A 7 -11.04 8.23 3.54
CA LEU A 7 -11.45 8.38 4.94
C LEU A 7 -11.56 7.02 5.66
N ILE A 8 -12.17 6.02 5.01
CA ILE A 8 -12.28 4.65 5.55
C ILE A 8 -10.88 4.03 5.68
N SER A 9 -10.03 4.18 4.66
CA SER A 9 -8.66 3.66 4.68
C SER A 9 -7.82 4.28 5.79
N ALA A 10 -7.95 5.59 6.01
CA ALA A 10 -7.29 6.29 7.10
C ALA A 10 -7.80 5.81 8.48
N GLY A 11 -9.12 5.58 8.61
CA GLY A 11 -9.71 5.02 9.83
C GLY A 11 -9.17 3.62 10.15
N ILE A 12 -9.16 2.72 9.16
CA ILE A 12 -8.62 1.36 9.30
C ILE A 12 -7.13 1.40 9.65
N ALA A 13 -6.34 2.18 8.91
CA ALA A 13 -4.91 2.34 9.16
C ALA A 13 -4.63 2.86 10.59
N SER A 14 -5.48 3.76 11.08
CA SER A 14 -5.36 4.33 12.43
C SER A 14 -5.67 3.29 13.50
N ILE A 15 -6.77 2.54 13.36
CA ILE A 15 -7.17 1.49 14.31
C ILE A 15 -6.09 0.40 14.41
N PHE A 16 -5.64 -0.13 13.26
CA PHE A 16 -4.63 -1.17 13.26
C PHE A 16 -3.25 -0.65 13.64
N GLY A 17 -2.89 0.58 13.26
CA GLY A 17 -1.61 1.19 13.61
C GLY A 17 -1.45 1.50 15.09
N ILE A 18 -2.52 1.92 15.77
CA ILE A 18 -2.50 2.13 17.23
C ILE A 18 -2.53 0.77 17.96
N SER A 19 -3.18 -0.24 17.39
CA SER A 19 -3.34 -1.54 18.05
C SER A 19 -2.15 -2.48 17.91
N LEU A 20 -1.35 -2.37 16.85
CA LEU A 20 -0.26 -3.30 16.55
C LEU A 20 1.10 -2.63 16.77
N ALA A 21 1.95 -3.27 17.58
CA ALA A 21 3.34 -2.88 17.73
C ALA A 21 4.13 -3.08 16.43
N ILE A 22 5.30 -2.45 16.32
CA ILE A 22 6.12 -2.41 15.11
C ILE A 22 6.50 -3.82 14.63
N LEU A 23 6.91 -4.72 15.52
CA LEU A 23 7.30 -6.09 15.16
C LEU A 23 6.15 -6.87 14.47
N PRO A 24 4.94 -6.98 15.06
CA PRO A 24 3.78 -7.54 14.37
C PRO A 24 3.47 -6.89 13.02
N VAL A 25 3.57 -5.56 12.92
CA VAL A 25 3.32 -4.84 11.66
C VAL A 25 4.36 -5.19 10.60
N LEU A 26 5.64 -5.23 10.95
CA LEU A 26 6.71 -5.63 10.02
C LEU A 26 6.50 -7.06 9.53
N VAL A 27 6.19 -8.00 10.42
CA VAL A 27 5.89 -9.38 10.03
C VAL A 27 4.69 -9.45 9.09
N LEU A 28 3.60 -8.74 9.41
CA LEU A 28 2.41 -8.66 8.56
C LEU A 28 2.74 -8.13 7.16
N LEU A 29 3.49 -7.03 7.08
CA LEU A 29 3.84 -6.40 5.80
C LEU A 29 4.77 -7.25 4.95
N VAL A 30 5.76 -7.89 5.58
CA VAL A 30 6.68 -8.82 4.90
C VAL A 30 5.92 -10.05 4.42
N LEU A 31 5.06 -10.64 5.24
CA LEU A 31 4.27 -11.82 4.87
C LEU A 31 3.34 -11.50 3.69
N LEU A 32 2.65 -10.37 3.71
CA LEU A 32 1.78 -9.94 2.61
C LEU A 32 2.57 -9.58 1.34
N ALA A 33 3.72 -8.92 1.47
CA ALA A 33 4.59 -8.65 0.32
C ALA A 33 5.12 -9.95 -0.31
N VAL A 34 5.55 -10.90 0.52
CA VAL A 34 6.00 -12.22 0.05
C VAL A 34 4.85 -13.00 -0.57
N TYR A 35 3.65 -12.95 0.04
CA TYR A 35 2.45 -13.57 -0.51
C TYR A 35 2.10 -13.00 -1.89
N ASP A 36 2.09 -11.68 -2.06
CA ASP A 36 1.78 -11.01 -3.34
C ASP A 36 2.86 -11.30 -4.39
N ALA A 37 4.14 -11.29 -4.00
CA ALA A 37 5.24 -11.68 -4.87
C ALA A 37 5.13 -13.16 -5.31
N ILE A 38 4.86 -14.08 -4.38
CA ILE A 38 4.68 -15.50 -4.71
C ILE A 38 3.44 -15.69 -5.58
N SER A 39 2.35 -14.98 -5.30
CA SER A 39 1.14 -15.02 -6.12
C SER A 39 1.47 -14.61 -7.55
N VAL A 40 2.10 -13.45 -7.76
CA VAL A 40 2.40 -12.94 -9.10
C VAL A 40 3.47 -13.76 -9.84
N TYR A 41 4.55 -14.18 -9.16
CA TYR A 41 5.68 -14.85 -9.81
C TYR A 41 5.53 -16.36 -9.90
N ARG A 42 4.94 -17.01 -8.89
CA ARG A 42 4.78 -18.47 -8.84
C ARG A 42 3.49 -18.91 -9.54
N THR A 43 2.41 -18.11 -9.47
CA THR A 43 1.17 -18.41 -10.19
C THR A 43 1.07 -17.70 -11.54
N LYS A 44 2.06 -17.90 -12.43
CA LYS A 44 1.83 -17.69 -13.88
C LYS A 44 0.58 -18.42 -14.45
N HIS A 45 -0.16 -19.13 -13.60
CA HIS A 45 -1.52 -19.63 -13.76
C HIS A 45 -2.63 -18.57 -13.99
N MET A 46 -2.33 -17.26 -13.91
CA MET A 46 -3.28 -16.24 -14.38
C MET A 46 -3.37 -16.17 -15.92
N ILE A 47 -2.50 -16.87 -16.66
CA ILE A 47 -2.64 -17.06 -18.11
C ILE A 47 -3.57 -18.25 -18.42
N THR A 48 -3.68 -19.25 -17.53
CA THR A 48 -4.52 -20.45 -17.74
C THR A 48 -5.88 -20.40 -17.02
N LEU A 49 -6.12 -19.48 -16.08
CA LEU A 49 -7.44 -19.30 -15.42
C LEU A 49 -8.32 -18.21 -16.05
N ALA A 50 -7.85 -17.54 -17.11
CA ALA A 50 -8.65 -16.57 -17.87
C ALA A 50 -9.88 -17.20 -18.54
N GLU A 51 -9.96 -18.55 -18.63
CA GLU A 51 -11.14 -19.27 -19.12
C GLU A 51 -12.16 -19.65 -18.01
N GLY A 52 -11.86 -19.47 -16.72
CA GLY A 52 -12.59 -20.16 -15.66
C GLY A 52 -13.40 -19.32 -14.68
N VAL A 53 -13.00 -18.09 -14.35
CA VAL A 53 -13.59 -17.39 -13.18
C VAL A 53 -13.76 -15.89 -13.46
N LEU A 54 -14.55 -15.59 -14.50
CA LEU A 54 -15.15 -14.28 -14.72
C LEU A 54 -16.49 -14.11 -13.97
N GLU A 55 -16.69 -14.79 -12.83
CA GLU A 55 -18.01 -14.85 -12.18
C GLU A 55 -18.11 -14.21 -10.80
N THR A 56 -17.00 -14.04 -10.05
CA THR A 56 -17.10 -13.52 -8.68
C THR A 56 -16.74 -12.04 -8.62
N ARG A 57 -17.72 -11.21 -9.00
CA ARG A 57 -17.74 -9.75 -8.80
C ARG A 57 -17.57 -9.37 -7.32
N ALA A 58 -16.34 -9.20 -6.84
CA ALA A 58 -16.07 -8.61 -5.54
C ALA A 58 -15.48 -7.19 -5.70
N PRO A 59 -16.30 -6.12 -5.69
CA PRO A 59 -15.81 -4.76 -5.83
C PRO A 59 -15.25 -4.25 -4.50
N ILE A 60 -13.97 -4.55 -4.24
CA ILE A 60 -13.19 -3.98 -3.11
C ILE A 60 -12.12 -3.02 -3.66
N MET A 61 -12.52 -2.09 -4.53
CA MET A 61 -11.59 -1.31 -5.33
C MET A 61 -11.87 0.20 -5.25
N VAL A 62 -10.81 0.99 -4.98
CA VAL A 62 -10.85 2.45 -5.07
C VAL A 62 -10.30 2.88 -6.41
N VAL A 63 -11.06 3.74 -7.08
CA VAL A 63 -10.79 4.22 -8.43
C VAL A 63 -10.07 5.56 -8.29
N VAL A 64 -8.81 5.65 -8.70
CA VAL A 64 -8.11 6.95 -8.81
C VAL A 64 -8.26 7.45 -10.24
N PRO A 65 -9.07 8.50 -10.50
CA PRO A 65 -9.32 8.99 -11.86
C PRO A 65 -8.05 9.63 -12.43
N LYS A 66 -7.63 9.21 -13.63
CA LYS A 66 -6.49 9.80 -14.35
C LYS A 66 -6.82 11.09 -15.11
N ARG A 67 -8.09 11.53 -15.18
CA ARG A 67 -8.51 12.77 -15.85
C ARG A 67 -9.65 13.48 -15.10
N LYS A 68 -9.67 14.82 -15.18
CA LYS A 68 -10.64 15.69 -14.50
C LYS A 68 -12.09 15.59 -15.00
N ASP A 69 -12.32 14.93 -16.14
CA ASP A 69 -13.64 14.85 -16.78
C ASP A 69 -14.41 13.53 -16.52
N TYR A 70 -13.96 12.71 -15.57
CA TYR A 70 -14.60 11.41 -15.32
C TYR A 70 -15.84 11.52 -14.42
N SER A 71 -17.00 11.10 -14.93
CA SER A 71 -18.27 11.09 -14.20
C SER A 71 -18.75 9.65 -13.99
N PHE A 72 -18.59 9.17 -12.76
CA PHE A 72 -19.01 7.85 -12.24
C PHE A 72 -20.49 7.49 -12.47
N ARG A 73 -21.32 8.44 -12.91
CA ARG A 73 -22.78 8.31 -13.00
C ARG A 73 -23.28 7.82 -14.36
N LYS A 74 -22.44 7.80 -15.40
CA LYS A 74 -22.83 7.37 -16.77
C LYS A 74 -22.28 6.00 -17.20
N GLU A 75 -21.18 5.54 -16.62
CA GLU A 75 -20.50 4.28 -17.02
C GLU A 75 -20.45 3.28 -15.86
N GLY A 76 -21.62 2.89 -15.35
CA GLY A 76 -21.69 1.86 -14.31
C GLY A 76 -20.82 0.64 -14.63
N LEU A 77 -20.11 0.13 -13.62
CA LEU A 77 -19.25 -1.06 -13.57
C LEU A 77 -19.31 -1.99 -14.80
N GLN A 78 -18.73 -1.56 -15.92
CA GLN A 78 -18.36 -2.45 -17.01
C GLN A 78 -16.88 -2.75 -16.84
N ILE A 79 -16.63 -3.91 -16.23
CA ILE A 79 -15.35 -4.60 -16.31
C ILE A 79 -15.29 -5.14 -17.74
N ALA A 80 -14.78 -4.33 -18.65
CA ALA A 80 -14.39 -4.78 -19.98
C ALA A 80 -12.86 -4.80 -20.03
N GLU A 81 -12.32 -6.01 -20.21
CA GLU A 81 -10.95 -6.21 -20.66
C GLU A 81 -10.76 -5.44 -21.97
N GLY A 82 -9.75 -4.57 -22.00
CA GLY A 82 -9.32 -3.91 -23.23
C GLY A 82 -10.19 -2.70 -23.62
N GLU A 83 -9.81 -1.53 -23.11
CA GLU A 83 -9.36 -0.38 -23.91
C GLU A 83 -9.39 0.90 -23.04
N GLU A 84 -8.31 1.68 -23.14
CA GLU A 84 -8.10 3.01 -22.56
C GLU A 84 -8.16 3.14 -21.02
N ARG A 85 -7.02 2.77 -20.39
CA ARG A 85 -6.66 2.93 -18.97
C ARG A 85 -6.83 4.37 -18.44
N GLY A 86 -8.06 4.77 -18.09
CA GLY A 86 -8.41 6.05 -17.47
C GLY A 86 -8.44 6.05 -15.92
N ALA A 87 -8.34 4.88 -15.28
CA ALA A 87 -8.25 4.77 -13.83
C ALA A 87 -7.26 3.68 -13.44
N PHE A 88 -6.31 4.01 -12.57
CA PHE A 88 -5.51 2.99 -11.90
C PHE A 88 -6.32 2.55 -10.69
N VAL A 89 -6.83 1.33 -10.75
CA VAL A 89 -7.62 0.76 -9.67
C VAL A 89 -6.66 0.07 -8.73
N MET A 90 -6.26 0.80 -7.68
CA MET A 90 -5.41 0.27 -6.61
C MET A 90 -6.32 -0.33 -5.53
N GLY A 91 -5.99 -1.52 -5.04
CA GLY A 91 -6.71 -2.08 -3.90
C GLY A 91 -6.62 -1.12 -2.72
N MET A 92 -7.75 -0.83 -2.05
CA MET A 92 -7.73 0.00 -0.82
C MET A 92 -6.75 -0.57 0.22
N GLY A 93 -6.60 -1.89 0.25
CA GLY A 93 -5.62 -2.60 1.07
C GLY A 93 -4.19 -2.11 0.85
N ASP A 94 -3.76 -1.89 -0.39
CA ASP A 94 -2.38 -1.49 -0.71
C ASP A 94 -2.04 -0.09 -0.19
N LEU A 95 -3.04 0.78 -0.01
CA LEU A 95 -2.89 2.08 0.64
C LEU A 95 -2.88 1.96 2.16
N ILE A 96 -3.69 1.06 2.72
CA ILE A 96 -3.84 0.84 4.16
C ILE A 96 -2.57 0.21 4.74
N MET A 97 -2.01 -0.82 4.09
CA MET A 97 -0.89 -1.60 4.60
C MET A 97 0.33 -0.76 5.01
N PRO A 98 0.96 0.03 4.11
CA PRO A 98 2.10 0.88 4.49
C PRO A 98 1.70 1.97 5.49
N SER A 99 0.44 2.41 5.47
CA SER A 99 -0.07 3.43 6.41
C SER A 99 -0.18 2.91 7.85
N ILE A 100 -0.44 1.61 8.04
CA ILE A 100 -0.41 0.98 9.38
C ILE A 100 0.98 1.11 10.00
N LEU A 101 2.05 0.90 9.21
CA LEU A 101 3.42 1.07 9.70
C LEU A 101 3.73 2.52 10.06
N VAL A 102 3.25 3.49 9.26
CA VAL A 102 3.41 4.92 9.57
C VAL A 102 2.77 5.25 10.92
N VAL A 103 1.52 4.85 11.13
CA VAL A 103 0.80 5.14 12.39
C VAL A 103 1.45 4.40 13.56
N SER A 104 1.75 3.11 13.40
CA SER A 104 2.41 2.29 14.44
C SER A 104 3.78 2.86 14.83
N SER A 105 4.56 3.33 13.84
CA SER A 105 5.85 3.96 14.11
C SER A 105 5.73 5.27 14.90
N HIS A 106 4.60 5.98 14.80
CA HIS A 106 4.36 7.19 15.58
C HIS A 106 3.95 6.89 17.02
N VAL A 107 3.22 5.80 17.22
CA VAL A 107 2.68 5.41 18.53
C VAL A 107 3.72 4.65 19.37
N PHE A 108 4.49 3.76 18.74
CA PHE A 108 5.33 2.79 19.47
C PHE A 108 6.84 3.05 19.36
N VAL A 109 7.31 3.96 18.49
CA VAL A 109 8.73 4.31 18.46
C VAL A 109 8.96 5.60 19.24
N ASP A 110 9.57 5.45 20.41
CA ASP A 110 10.13 6.55 21.19
C ASP A 110 11.41 7.08 20.50
N ALA A 111 11.20 7.94 19.50
CA ALA A 111 12.25 8.67 18.82
C ALA A 111 12.05 10.17 19.04
N PRO A 112 13.14 10.95 19.23
CA PRO A 112 13.03 12.39 19.34
C PRO A 112 12.32 12.97 18.09
N PRO A 113 11.44 13.96 18.28
CA PRO A 113 10.74 14.58 17.16
C PRO A 113 11.77 15.23 16.24
N ALA A 114 11.71 14.87 14.95
CA ALA A 114 12.56 15.45 13.93
C ALA A 114 11.93 16.71 13.33
N ILE A 115 10.61 16.65 13.06
CA ILE A 115 9.82 17.78 12.55
C ILE A 115 8.53 17.88 13.34
N TRP A 116 8.38 18.94 14.15
CA TRP A 116 7.22 19.17 15.01
C TRP A 116 6.91 17.99 15.94
N VAL A 117 5.94 17.17 15.56
CA VAL A 117 5.43 16.00 16.32
C VAL A 117 5.86 14.69 15.65
N LEU A 118 6.42 14.75 14.44
CA LEU A 118 6.82 13.58 13.65
C LEU A 118 8.27 13.19 13.98
N SER A 119 8.47 11.92 14.30
CA SER A 119 9.78 11.33 14.52
C SER A 119 10.48 10.99 13.20
N ALA A 120 11.81 10.87 13.21
CA ALA A 120 12.55 10.49 12.00
C ALA A 120 12.10 9.14 11.38
N PRO A 121 11.75 8.10 12.16
CA PRO A 121 11.25 6.83 11.63
C PRO A 121 9.89 6.96 10.93
N THR A 122 8.98 7.78 11.44
CA THR A 122 7.66 7.99 10.80
C THR A 122 7.79 8.72 9.49
N LEU A 123 8.61 9.76 9.45
CA LEU A 123 8.93 10.49 8.22
C LEU A 123 9.61 9.58 7.20
N GLY A 124 10.55 8.75 7.65
CA GLY A 124 11.20 7.74 6.84
C GLY A 124 10.18 6.78 6.22
N ALA A 125 9.24 6.24 7.02
CA ALA A 125 8.19 5.35 6.55
C ALA A 125 7.25 6.03 5.53
N MET A 126 6.88 7.30 5.76
CA MET A 126 6.04 8.08 4.84
C MET A 126 6.73 8.36 3.51
N ILE A 127 7.99 8.79 3.55
CA ILE A 127 8.77 9.07 2.34
C ILE A 127 9.03 7.75 1.59
N GLY A 128 9.33 6.68 2.33
CA GLY A 128 9.55 5.35 1.79
C GLY A 128 8.32 4.77 1.09
N SER A 129 7.12 4.95 1.65
CA SER A 129 5.87 4.50 1.02
C SER A 129 5.56 5.29 -0.25
N LEU A 130 5.78 6.61 -0.26
CA LEU A 130 5.64 7.45 -1.45
C LEU A 130 6.66 7.07 -2.54
N ALA A 131 7.91 6.79 -2.16
CA ALA A 131 8.93 6.32 -3.08
C ALA A 131 8.57 4.94 -3.65
N GLY A 132 8.09 4.01 -2.82
CA GLY A 132 7.60 2.70 -3.24
C GLY A 132 6.43 2.80 -4.22
N PHE A 133 5.49 3.72 -3.97
CA PHE A 133 4.40 4.03 -4.89
C PHE A 133 4.89 4.62 -6.23
N ALA A 134 5.85 5.54 -6.20
CA ALA A 134 6.45 6.10 -7.41
C ALA A 134 7.17 5.04 -8.25
N VAL A 135 7.91 4.13 -7.60
CA VAL A 135 8.56 2.98 -8.23
C VAL A 135 7.53 2.04 -8.86
N LEU A 136 6.43 1.75 -8.16
CA LEU A 136 5.34 0.94 -8.72
C LEU A 136 4.76 1.60 -9.98
N LEU A 137 4.42 2.90 -9.92
CA LEU A 137 3.89 3.62 -11.07
C LEU A 137 4.88 3.64 -12.25
N TYR A 138 6.18 3.73 -11.97
CA TYR A 138 7.21 3.65 -13.01
C TYR A 138 7.21 2.30 -13.74
N PHE A 139 7.15 1.18 -13.01
CA PHE A 139 7.10 -0.15 -13.60
C PHE A 139 5.79 -0.41 -14.37
N VAL A 140 4.65 0.02 -13.81
CA VAL A 140 3.35 -0.10 -14.45
C VAL A 140 3.29 0.71 -15.77
N ASN A 141 3.86 1.92 -15.78
CA ASN A 141 3.93 2.74 -17.00
C ASN A 141 4.86 2.14 -18.06
N ARG A 142 5.83 1.30 -17.68
CA ARG A 142 6.64 0.51 -18.62
C ARG A 142 5.92 -0.73 -19.17
N GLY A 143 4.68 -0.98 -18.77
CA GLY A 143 3.83 -2.03 -19.35
C GLY A 143 3.98 -3.41 -18.72
N ASN A 144 4.83 -3.57 -17.70
CA ASN A 144 4.97 -4.84 -17.00
C ASN A 144 4.01 -4.89 -15.79
N PRO A 145 3.03 -5.81 -15.76
CA PRO A 145 2.20 -6.03 -14.58
C PRO A 145 3.09 -6.56 -13.45
N GLN A 146 3.14 -5.81 -12.35
CA GLN A 146 3.98 -6.08 -11.19
C GLN A 146 3.07 -6.20 -9.95
N ALA A 147 3.46 -7.06 -9.02
CA ALA A 147 2.90 -7.12 -7.67
C ALA A 147 2.94 -5.73 -7.02
N GLY A 148 1.80 -5.24 -6.52
CA GLY A 148 1.67 -3.89 -5.98
C GLY A 148 2.21 -3.76 -4.56
N LEU A 149 2.04 -4.80 -3.75
CA LEU A 149 2.40 -4.79 -2.33
C LEU A 149 3.92 -4.83 -2.09
N PRO A 150 4.75 -5.58 -2.83
CA PRO A 150 6.20 -5.61 -2.61
C PRO A 150 6.89 -4.25 -2.71
N PRO A 151 6.68 -3.43 -3.77
CA PRO A 151 7.30 -2.11 -3.84
C PRO A 151 6.74 -1.12 -2.81
N LEU A 152 5.44 -1.17 -2.50
CA LEU A 152 4.84 -0.27 -1.50
C LEU A 152 5.27 -0.61 -0.07
N ASN A 153 5.05 -1.85 0.36
CA ASN A 153 5.42 -2.30 1.70
C ASN A 153 6.94 -2.31 1.87
N GLY A 154 7.68 -2.77 0.86
CA GLY A 154 9.14 -2.76 0.86
C GLY A 154 9.72 -1.35 0.96
N GLY A 155 9.16 -0.39 0.22
CA GLY A 155 9.54 1.02 0.31
C GLY A 155 9.27 1.61 1.70
N ALA A 156 8.09 1.35 2.25
CA ALA A 156 7.71 1.81 3.60
C ALA A 156 8.62 1.21 4.69
N ILE A 157 8.91 -0.09 4.63
CA ILE A 157 9.81 -0.78 5.56
C ILE A 157 11.24 -0.24 5.44
N ALA A 158 11.76 -0.10 4.22
CA ALA A 158 13.10 0.42 4.00
C ALA A 158 13.23 1.86 4.52
N GLY A 159 12.24 2.71 4.23
CA GLY A 159 12.19 4.08 4.74
C GLY A 159 12.11 4.14 6.27
N PHE A 160 11.29 3.27 6.88
CA PHE A 160 11.20 3.13 8.33
C PHE A 160 12.55 2.74 8.96
N LEU A 161 13.20 1.71 8.42
CA LEU A 161 14.49 1.22 8.94
C LEU A 161 15.60 2.26 8.80
N ILE A 162 15.64 3.01 7.68
CA ILE A 162 16.58 4.11 7.49
C ILE A 162 16.29 5.22 8.51
N GLY A 163 15.02 5.60 8.70
CA GLY A 163 14.64 6.61 9.69
C GLY A 163 14.95 6.20 11.13
N ALA A 164 14.74 4.91 11.47
CA ALA A 164 15.11 4.34 12.77
C ALA A 164 16.62 4.31 12.98
N ALA A 165 17.40 3.97 11.96
CA ALA A 165 18.86 3.99 12.03
C ALA A 165 19.41 5.41 12.22
N LEU A 166 18.84 6.41 11.52
CA LEU A 166 19.24 7.82 11.64
C LEU A 166 18.91 8.40 13.03
N ALA A 167 17.80 7.98 13.64
CA ALA A 167 17.44 8.40 14.99
C ALA A 167 18.13 7.59 16.11
N GLY A 168 18.79 6.48 15.78
CA GLY A 168 19.31 5.52 16.77
C GLY A 168 18.21 4.86 17.61
N SER A 169 16.95 4.95 17.19
CA SER A 169 15.78 4.55 17.97
C SER A 169 15.43 3.09 17.68
N PHE A 170 16.22 2.17 18.26
CA PHE A 170 16.01 0.72 18.18
C PHE A 170 15.28 0.14 19.40
N GLY A 171 14.72 0.98 20.28
CA GLY A 171 14.03 0.54 21.50
C GLY A 171 12.85 -0.41 21.26
N TRP A 172 12.30 -0.45 20.05
CA TRP A 172 11.26 -1.39 19.64
C TRP A 172 11.75 -2.82 19.34
N LEU A 173 13.07 -3.06 19.31
CA LEU A 173 13.66 -4.41 19.20
C LEU A 173 13.78 -5.10 20.56
N SER A 174 13.84 -4.34 21.66
CA SER A 174 13.79 -4.87 23.02
C SER A 174 12.33 -4.93 23.46
N LEU A 175 11.72 -6.10 23.25
CA LEU A 175 10.44 -6.48 23.85
C LEU A 175 10.54 -6.52 25.38
#